data_AF-A0ABC8T2A6-F1
#
_entry.id   AF-A0ABC8T2A6-F1
#
_cell.length_a   1.000
_cell.length_b   1.000
_cell.length_c   1.000
_cell.angle_alpha   90.00
_cell.angle_beta   90.00
_cell.angle_gamma   90.00
#
_symmetry.space_group_name_H-M   'P 1'
#
loop_
_entity.id
_entity.type
_entity.pdbx_description
1 polymer ?
#
loop_
_entity_poly.entity_id
_entity_poly.type
_entity_poly.pdbx_seq_one_letter_code
_entity_poly.pdbx_strand_id
1 'polypeptide(L)'
;MENMAEQFPGVFSGYTLQSLQAGKLDTSGTAKAVISCFQKLGVSFEVDQVKIIRDPKQQIEMVGVPKEYLSGHAFHKYQLESPDKTVSFEFQHNVCGRSIYAEGTVDAAIFLAKKVIMVASSKCTARVQSKADKFIYNMIDVLREGAMR
;
A
#
# COMPACT_ATOMS: atom_id res chain seq x y z
N MET A 1 1.24 2.00 7.61
CA MET A 1 2.08 0.88 8.06
C MET A 1 3.48 1.33 8.38
N GLU A 2 4.23 1.92 7.44
CA GLU A 2 5.62 2.35 7.67
C GLU A 2 5.80 3.27 8.89
N ASN A 3 5.05 4.39 8.97
CA ASN A 3 5.11 5.28 10.13
C ASN A 3 4.83 4.57 11.47
N MET A 4 3.92 3.59 11.49
CA MET A 4 3.60 2.82 12.69
C MET A 4 4.76 1.92 13.09
N ALA A 5 5.40 1.27 12.11
CA ALA A 5 6.57 0.43 12.33
C ALA A 5 7.80 1.23 12.79
N GLU A 6 7.94 2.48 12.36
CA GLU A 6 9.00 3.38 12.82
C GLU A 6 8.74 3.89 14.24
N GLN A 7 7.49 4.21 14.59
CA GLN A 7 7.15 4.78 15.89
C GLN A 7 7.08 3.73 17.00
N PHE A 8 6.71 2.49 16.68
CA PHE A 8 6.46 1.43 17.68
C PHE A 8 7.20 0.13 17.34
N PRO A 9 8.54 0.17 17.23
CA PRO A 9 9.33 -1.03 16.93
C PRO A 9 9.10 -2.11 18.01
N GLY A 10 8.95 -3.36 17.58
CA GLY A 10 8.78 -4.50 18.51
C GLY A 10 7.40 -4.65 19.16
N VAL A 11 6.40 -3.81 18.83
CA VAL A 11 5.08 -3.87 19.48
C VAL A 11 4.34 -5.21 19.27
N PHE A 12 4.66 -5.95 18.21
CA PHE A 12 4.14 -7.28 17.91
C PHE A 12 5.18 -8.39 18.15
N SER A 13 6.20 -8.16 18.97
CA SER A 13 7.15 -9.21 19.35
C SER A 13 6.42 -10.41 19.97
N GLY A 14 6.73 -11.60 19.46
CA GLY A 14 6.09 -12.87 19.85
C GLY A 14 4.85 -13.22 19.03
N TYR A 15 4.25 -12.28 18.29
CA TYR A 15 3.13 -12.60 17.41
C TYR A 15 3.61 -13.42 16.20
N THR A 16 2.72 -14.28 15.69
CA THR A 16 2.92 -14.99 14.43
C THR A 16 2.20 -14.28 13.28
N LEU A 17 2.85 -14.15 12.12
CA LEU A 17 2.25 -13.61 10.91
C LEU A 17 1.95 -14.71 9.90
N GLN A 18 0.76 -14.67 9.32
CA GLN A 18 0.41 -15.39 8.11
C GLN A 18 0.15 -14.37 7.00
N SER A 19 0.79 -14.56 5.84
CA SER A 19 0.61 -13.69 4.68
C SER A 19 0.14 -14.49 3.48
N LEU A 20 -0.92 -14.01 2.83
CA LEU A 20 -1.48 -14.58 1.61
C LEU A 20 -1.56 -13.51 0.53
N GLN A 21 -1.22 -13.89 -0.70
CA GLN A 21 -1.53 -13.10 -1.89
C GLN A 21 -2.14 -13.95 -2.99
N ALA A 22 -2.93 -13.34 -3.87
CA ALA A 22 -3.44 -13.95 -5.09
C ALA A 22 -3.05 -13.13 -6.33
N GLY A 23 -2.84 -13.83 -7.44
CA GLY A 23 -2.61 -13.21 -8.73
C GLY A 23 -1.18 -13.34 -9.22
N LYS A 24 -0.20 -12.61 -8.66
CA LYS A 24 1.18 -12.52 -9.19
C LYS A 24 2.02 -13.79 -8.95
N LEU A 25 3.05 -14.00 -9.80
CA LEU A 25 3.96 -15.16 -9.69
C LEU A 25 4.90 -15.02 -8.50
N ASP A 26 5.38 -13.80 -8.29
CA ASP A 26 6.29 -13.40 -7.23
C ASP A 26 5.56 -12.58 -6.16
N THR A 27 6.15 -12.50 -4.97
CA THR A 27 5.65 -11.63 -3.90
C THR A 27 5.68 -10.18 -4.36
N SER A 28 4.50 -9.53 -4.38
CA SER A 28 4.40 -8.15 -4.87
C SER A 28 5.29 -7.19 -4.08
N GLY A 29 5.79 -6.14 -4.73
CA GLY A 29 6.58 -5.09 -4.06
C GLY A 29 5.84 -4.48 -2.85
N THR A 30 4.52 -4.26 -2.98
CA THR A 30 3.68 -3.79 -1.88
C THR A 30 3.66 -4.78 -0.71
N ALA A 31 3.52 -6.08 -1.00
CA ALA A 31 3.54 -7.11 0.04
C ALA A 31 4.90 -7.18 0.75
N LYS A 32 6.01 -7.11 0.00
CA LYS A 32 7.37 -7.06 0.59
C LYS A 32 7.54 -5.85 1.51
N ALA A 33 7.06 -4.68 1.10
CA ALA A 33 7.13 -3.47 1.93
C ALA A 33 6.29 -3.59 3.21
N VAL A 34 5.09 -4.16 3.13
CA VAL A 34 4.22 -4.39 4.29
C VAL A 34 4.82 -5.44 5.24
N ILE A 35 5.39 -6.54 4.71
CA ILE A 35 6.09 -7.55 5.51
C ILE A 35 7.28 -6.93 6.24
N SER A 36 8.07 -6.09 5.55
CA SER A 36 9.18 -5.37 6.19
C SER A 36 8.71 -4.47 7.35
N CYS A 37 7.52 -3.88 7.25
CA CYS A 37 6.92 -3.16 8.37
C CYS A 37 6.61 -4.10 9.54
N PHE A 38 6.01 -5.28 9.30
CA PHE A 38 5.76 -6.27 10.36
C PHE A 38 7.04 -6.82 11.00
N GLN A 39 8.11 -7.00 10.22
CA GLN A 39 9.42 -7.37 10.74
C GLN A 39 9.95 -6.30 11.71
N LYS A 40 9.89 -5.01 11.33
CA LYS A 40 10.23 -3.89 12.23
C LYS A 40 9.35 -3.83 13.48
N LEU A 41 8.08 -4.20 13.34
CA LEU A 41 7.15 -4.34 14.47
C LEU A 41 7.44 -5.56 15.36
N GLY A 42 8.45 -6.37 15.07
CA GLY A 42 8.95 -7.42 15.95
C GLY A 42 8.56 -8.86 15.57
N VAL A 43 7.93 -9.06 14.42
CA VAL A 43 7.55 -10.39 13.93
C VAL A 43 8.71 -11.04 13.19
N SER A 44 8.94 -12.34 13.43
CA SER A 44 9.84 -13.15 12.61
C SER A 44 9.09 -13.76 11.44
N PHE A 45 9.33 -13.25 10.22
CA PHE A 45 8.67 -13.74 9.00
C PHE A 45 9.58 -13.55 7.79
N GLU A 46 9.77 -14.60 6.98
CA GLU A 46 10.54 -14.54 5.74
C GLU A 46 9.63 -14.39 4.51
N VAL A 47 10.09 -13.68 3.48
CA VAL A 47 9.26 -13.34 2.30
C VAL A 47 8.85 -14.58 1.49
N ASP A 48 9.62 -15.66 1.56
CA ASP A 48 9.32 -16.95 0.94
C ASP A 48 8.18 -17.71 1.65
N GLN A 49 7.83 -17.33 2.88
CA GLN A 49 6.70 -17.89 3.62
C GLN A 49 5.34 -17.35 3.14
N VAL A 50 5.32 -16.36 2.24
CA VAL A 50 4.08 -15.82 1.67
C VAL A 50 3.36 -16.90 0.86
N LYS A 51 2.12 -17.20 1.24
CA LYS A 51 1.28 -18.14 0.51
C LYS A 51 0.74 -17.49 -0.76
N ILE A 52 1.19 -17.96 -1.92
CA ILE A 52 0.75 -17.45 -3.22
C ILE A 52 -0.35 -18.36 -3.79
N ILE A 53 -1.59 -17.87 -3.83
CA ILE A 53 -2.73 -18.60 -4.40
C ILE A 53 -2.82 -18.31 -5.90
N ARG A 54 -2.63 -19.36 -6.71
CA ARG A 54 -2.59 -19.29 -8.17
C ARG A 54 -3.71 -20.07 -8.84
N ASP A 55 -4.21 -21.10 -8.18
CA ASP A 55 -5.32 -21.90 -8.68
C ASP A 55 -6.59 -21.03 -8.77
N PRO A 56 -7.21 -20.88 -9.97
CA PRO A 56 -8.37 -20.01 -10.14
C PRO A 56 -9.57 -20.40 -9.28
N LYS A 57 -9.76 -21.70 -8.98
CA LYS A 57 -10.85 -22.13 -8.09
C LYS A 57 -10.58 -21.68 -6.68
N GLN A 58 -9.37 -21.87 -6.16
CA GLN A 58 -8.98 -21.35 -4.84
C GLN A 58 -9.04 -19.82 -4.77
N GLN A 59 -8.69 -19.10 -5.85
CA GLN A 59 -8.82 -17.64 -5.89
C GLN A 59 -10.28 -17.19 -5.73
N ILE A 60 -11.23 -17.90 -6.34
CA ILE A 60 -12.66 -17.62 -6.17
C ILE A 60 -13.13 -18.05 -4.77
N GLU A 61 -12.94 -19.33 -4.44
CA GLU A 61 -13.59 -19.98 -3.29
C GLU A 61 -12.95 -19.61 -1.95
N MET A 62 -11.63 -19.47 -1.90
CA MET A 62 -10.89 -19.20 -0.65
C MET A 62 -10.53 -17.72 -0.48
N VAL A 63 -10.15 -17.04 -1.57
CA VAL A 63 -9.68 -15.65 -1.52
C VAL A 63 -10.82 -14.66 -1.76
N GLY A 64 -11.90 -15.08 -2.42
CA GLY A 64 -13.04 -14.24 -2.72
C GLY A 64 -12.84 -13.33 -3.93
N VAL A 65 -11.98 -13.72 -4.89
CA VAL A 65 -11.78 -12.98 -6.13
C VAL A 65 -13.00 -13.18 -7.04
N PRO A 66 -13.69 -12.12 -7.49
CA PRO A 66 -14.79 -12.27 -8.45
C PRO A 66 -14.30 -12.84 -9.78
N LYS A 67 -15.11 -13.72 -10.39
CA LYS A 67 -14.72 -14.51 -11.57
C LYS A 67 -14.28 -13.63 -12.76
N GLU A 68 -14.93 -12.49 -12.95
CA GLU A 68 -14.64 -11.50 -13.99
C GLU A 68 -13.28 -10.81 -13.82
N TYR A 69 -12.69 -10.82 -12.61
CA TYR A 69 -11.40 -10.19 -12.30
C TYR A 69 -10.25 -11.18 -12.12
N LEU A 70 -10.44 -12.47 -12.41
CA LEU A 70 -9.38 -13.47 -12.29
C LEU A 70 -8.12 -13.13 -13.09
N SER A 71 -8.28 -12.52 -14.26
CA SER A 71 -7.16 -12.09 -15.11
C SER A 71 -6.53 -10.75 -14.71
N GLY A 72 -7.10 -10.05 -13.73
CA GLY A 72 -6.66 -8.72 -13.33
C GLY A 72 -7.15 -8.33 -11.94
N HIS A 73 -6.45 -8.80 -10.91
CA HIS A 73 -6.69 -8.47 -9.52
C HIS A 73 -5.39 -8.42 -8.71
N ALA A 74 -5.45 -7.87 -7.51
CA ALA A 74 -4.40 -7.98 -6.50
C ALA A 74 -5.06 -8.08 -5.12
N PHE A 75 -5.07 -9.27 -4.54
CA PHE A 75 -5.67 -9.54 -3.23
C PHE A 75 -4.55 -9.94 -2.27
N HIS A 76 -4.54 -9.32 -1.10
CA HIS A 76 -3.53 -9.52 -0.08
C HIS A 76 -4.18 -9.58 1.29
N LYS A 77 -3.75 -10.54 2.11
CA LYS A 77 -4.20 -10.71 3.49
C LYS A 77 -2.98 -10.91 4.39
N TYR A 78 -2.97 -10.22 5.52
CA TYR A 78 -1.96 -10.33 6.57
C TYR A 78 -2.68 -10.57 7.89
N GLN A 79 -2.43 -11.70 8.52
CA GLN A 79 -3.04 -12.07 9.79
C GLN A 79 -1.97 -12.20 10.87
N LEU A 80 -2.09 -11.40 11.93
CA LEU A 80 -1.28 -11.52 13.13
C LEU A 80 -2.06 -12.25 14.21
N GLU A 81 -1.39 -13.11 14.96
CA GLU A 81 -1.99 -13.85 16.06
C GLU A 81 -1.05 -13.85 17.27
N SER A 82 -1.60 -13.58 18.46
CA SER A 82 -0.83 -13.55 19.71
C SER A 82 -0.33 -14.95 20.11
N PRO A 83 0.75 -15.06 20.91
CA PRO A 83 1.26 -16.35 21.37
C PRO A 83 0.22 -17.25 22.04
N ASP A 84 -0.66 -16.65 22.84
CA ASP A 84 -1.73 -17.32 23.61
C ASP A 84 -3.02 -17.52 22.81
N LYS A 85 -3.04 -17.11 21.53
CA LYS A 85 -4.16 -17.28 20.59
C LYS A 85 -5.44 -16.52 20.98
N THR A 86 -5.34 -15.53 21.87
CA THR A 86 -6.51 -14.74 22.31
C THR A 86 -6.74 -13.47 21.49
N VAL A 87 -5.73 -13.01 20.73
CA VAL A 87 -5.79 -11.78 19.92
C VAL A 87 -5.44 -12.09 18.48
N SER A 88 -6.29 -11.66 17.55
CA SER A 88 -6.07 -11.74 16.12
C SER A 88 -6.28 -10.37 15.46
N PHE A 89 -5.36 -9.98 14.58
CA PHE A 89 -5.51 -8.83 13.71
C PHE A 89 -5.48 -9.29 12.26
N GLU A 90 -6.38 -8.78 11.43
CA GLU A 90 -6.37 -9.02 9.99
C GLU A 90 -6.32 -7.70 9.23
N PHE A 91 -5.42 -7.62 8.27
CA PHE A 91 -5.33 -6.53 7.30
C PHE A 91 -5.53 -7.10 5.91
N GLN A 92 -6.48 -6.54 5.16
CA GLN A 92 -6.77 -6.96 3.81
C GLN A 92 -6.90 -5.75 2.89
N HIS A 93 -6.33 -5.87 1.69
CA HIS A 93 -6.54 -4.92 0.61
C HIS A 93 -6.70 -5.67 -0.71
N ASN A 94 -7.81 -5.41 -1.37
CA ASN A 94 -8.25 -6.14 -2.56
C ASN A 94 -8.49 -5.14 -3.68
N VAL A 95 -7.86 -5.40 -4.82
CA VAL A 95 -8.05 -4.61 -6.04
C VAL A 95 -8.64 -5.49 -7.12
N CYS A 96 -9.77 -5.07 -7.66
CA CYS A 96 -10.39 -5.64 -8.84
C CYS A 96 -10.14 -4.72 -10.04
N GLY A 97 -9.57 -5.29 -11.11
CA GLY A 97 -9.31 -4.56 -12.34
C GLY A 97 -8.28 -3.45 -12.17
N ARG A 98 -8.54 -2.29 -12.80
CA ARG A 98 -7.57 -1.20 -12.95
C ARG A 98 -8.05 0.16 -12.45
N SER A 99 -9.29 0.24 -11.96
CA SER A 99 -9.94 1.51 -11.61
C SER A 99 -9.12 2.34 -10.62
N ILE A 100 -8.63 1.73 -9.54
CA ILE A 100 -7.82 2.42 -8.52
C ILE A 100 -6.56 3.08 -9.09
N TYR A 101 -5.95 2.49 -10.12
CA TYR A 101 -4.76 3.05 -10.76
C TYR A 101 -5.14 4.22 -11.68
N ALA A 102 -6.26 4.11 -12.38
CA ALA A 102 -6.78 5.20 -13.21
C ALA A 102 -7.14 6.42 -12.36
N GLU A 103 -7.90 6.22 -11.27
CA GLU A 103 -8.28 7.31 -10.37
C GLU A 103 -7.08 7.96 -9.69
N GLY A 104 -6.13 7.16 -9.18
CA GLY A 104 -4.90 7.71 -8.61
C GLY A 104 -4.05 8.48 -9.63
N THR A 105 -4.10 8.12 -10.92
CA THR A 105 -3.43 8.87 -11.99
C THR A 105 -4.12 10.22 -12.23
N VAL A 106 -5.45 10.26 -12.20
CA VAL A 106 -6.22 11.51 -12.30
C VAL A 106 -5.89 12.43 -11.13
N ASP A 107 -5.86 11.90 -9.89
CA ASP A 107 -5.47 12.69 -8.72
C ASP A 107 -4.06 13.25 -8.84
N ALA A 108 -3.09 12.44 -9.30
CA ALA A 108 -1.73 12.89 -9.53
C ALA A 108 -1.63 13.98 -10.61
N ALA A 109 -2.43 13.89 -11.68
CA ALA A 109 -2.49 14.91 -12.72
C ALA A 109 -3.05 16.23 -12.19
N ILE A 110 -4.13 16.19 -11.41
CA ILE A 110 -4.73 17.37 -10.77
C ILE A 110 -3.74 18.01 -9.79
N PHE A 111 -3.09 17.19 -8.94
CA PHE A 111 -2.04 17.63 -8.03
C PHE A 111 -0.93 18.37 -8.78
N LEU A 112 -0.40 17.76 -9.86
CA LEU A 112 0.71 18.34 -10.60
C LEU A 112 0.30 19.64 -11.30
N ALA A 113 -0.89 19.71 -11.87
CA ALA A 113 -1.43 20.93 -12.47
C ALA A 113 -1.50 22.07 -11.44
N LYS A 114 -1.96 21.79 -10.21
CA LYS A 114 -1.98 22.76 -9.10
C LYS A 114 -0.57 23.26 -8.78
N LYS A 115 0.42 22.37 -8.69
CA LYS A 115 1.83 22.78 -8.43
C LYS A 115 2.40 23.65 -9.54
N VAL A 116 2.12 23.35 -10.81
CA VAL A 116 2.56 24.16 -11.95
C VAL A 116 1.94 25.56 -11.92
N ILE A 117 0.63 25.66 -11.69
CA ILE A 117 -0.07 26.96 -11.59
C ILE A 117 0.47 27.78 -10.43
N MET A 118 0.71 27.17 -9.27
CA MET A 118 1.30 27.86 -8.11
C MET A 118 2.66 28.46 -8.45
N VAL A 119 3.56 27.70 -9.08
CA VAL A 119 4.89 28.19 -9.48
C VAL A 119 4.78 29.33 -10.50
N ALA A 120 3.83 29.26 -11.45
CA ALA A 120 3.60 30.32 -12.42
C ALA A 120 3.10 31.61 -11.75
N SER A 121 2.14 31.50 -10.82
CA SER A 121 1.56 32.65 -10.11
C SER A 121 2.54 33.29 -9.12
N SER A 122 3.36 32.50 -8.42
CA SER A 122 4.37 33.01 -7.48
C SER A 122 5.53 33.75 -8.16
N LYS A 123 5.74 33.55 -9.47
CA LYS A 123 6.72 34.34 -10.24
C LYS A 123 6.22 35.75 -10.57
N CYS A 124 4.91 36.01 -10.53
CA CYS A 124 4.32 37.34 -10.80
C CYS A 124 4.30 38.26 -9.57
N THR A 125 4.46 37.75 -8.35
CA THR A 125 4.56 38.56 -7.14
C THR A 125 6.01 38.60 -6.65
N ALA A 126 6.66 39.74 -6.85
CA ALA A 126 8.02 39.97 -6.37
C ALA A 126 8.14 39.65 -4.87
N ARG A 127 9.10 38.79 -4.52
CA ARG A 127 9.60 38.49 -3.17
C ARG A 127 8.60 37.83 -2.20
N VAL A 128 8.36 36.53 -2.37
CA VAL A 128 8.33 35.62 -1.22
C VAL A 128 9.10 34.35 -1.59
N GLN A 129 10.36 34.26 -1.16
CA GLN A 129 11.11 33.00 -1.13
C GLN A 129 10.42 32.06 -0.14
N SER A 130 9.55 31.19 -0.64
CA SER A 130 9.17 29.98 0.08
C SER A 130 9.86 28.78 -0.56
N LYS A 131 10.78 28.19 0.21
CA LYS A 131 11.41 26.88 0.00
C LYS A 131 10.32 25.86 -0.37
N ALA A 132 10.39 25.02 -1.40
CA ALA A 132 11.50 24.53 -2.19
C ALA A 132 11.04 24.26 -3.63
N ASP A 133 11.93 24.46 -4.60
CA ASP A 133 11.75 24.13 -6.01
C ASP A 133 11.71 22.61 -6.25
N LYS A 134 10.68 21.93 -5.71
CA LYS A 134 10.46 20.51 -5.94
C LYS A 134 9.80 20.36 -7.31
N PHE A 135 10.46 19.65 -8.21
CA PHE A 135 9.96 19.37 -9.57
C PHE A 135 9.62 17.89 -9.79
N ILE A 136 10.09 17.01 -8.91
CA ILE A 136 9.80 15.57 -8.96
C ILE A 136 8.99 15.22 -7.72
N TYR A 137 7.82 14.64 -7.94
CA TYR A 137 6.86 14.26 -6.90
C TYR A 137 6.55 12.77 -6.97
N ASN A 138 6.07 12.21 -5.86
CA ASN A 138 5.59 10.84 -5.78
C ASN A 138 4.17 10.79 -5.20
N MET A 139 3.62 9.58 -5.06
CA MET A 139 2.25 9.43 -4.55
C MET A 139 2.07 9.81 -3.07
N ILE A 140 3.14 9.85 -2.27
CA ILE A 140 3.08 10.35 -0.88
C ILE A 140 2.86 11.87 -0.89
N ASP A 141 3.47 12.59 -1.84
CA ASP A 141 3.22 14.03 -1.99
C ASP A 141 1.76 14.31 -2.38
N VAL A 142 1.21 13.52 -3.30
CA VAL A 142 -0.21 13.61 -3.71
C VAL A 142 -1.13 13.35 -2.51
N LEU A 143 -0.88 12.28 -1.74
CA LEU A 143 -1.69 11.94 -0.56
C LEU A 143 -1.63 13.03 0.53
N ARG A 144 -0.49 13.70 0.71
CA ARG A 144 -0.34 14.79 1.69
C ARG A 144 -1.10 16.06 1.31
N GLU A 145 -1.38 16.27 0.03
CA GLU A 145 -2.20 17.40 -0.42
C GLU A 145 -3.66 17.27 0.02
N GLY A 146 -4.12 16.04 0.27
CA GLY A 146 -5.50 15.71 0.60
C GLY A 146 -6.37 15.50 -0.65
N ALA A 147 -7.66 15.25 -0.41
CA ALA A 147 -8.63 15.04 -1.49
C ALA A 147 -8.79 16.31 -2.34
N MET A 148 -8.77 16.14 -3.66
CA MET A 148 -8.93 17.23 -4.64
C MET A 148 -10.22 17.08 -5.46
N ARG A 149 -11.03 16.06 -5.15
CA ARG A 149 -12.31 15.67 -5.75
C ARG A 149 -13.18 15.01 -4.70
#